data_AF-A0A5Q2MI84-F1
#
_entry.id   AF-A0A5Q2MI84-F1
#
_cell.length_a   1.000
_cell.length_b   1.000
_cell.length_c   1.000
_cell.angle_alpha   90.00
_cell.angle_beta   90.00
_cell.angle_gamma   90.00
#
_symmetry.space_group_name_H-M   'P 1'
#
loop_
_entity.id
_entity.type
_entity.pdbx_description
1 polymer ?
#
loop_
_entity_poly.entity_id
_entity_poly.type
_entity_poly.pdbx_seq_one_letter_code
_entity_poly.pdbx_strand_id
1 'polypeptide(L)'
;MAVKPMLMNRTAGLLRVFVALIMLGGLLLVGSSAHAEPIPTRADPAFSSSPFTELQIGPITGALGVSDVDAYDAPSDFDPLSGYPTTIPGGWDAHNLPYAGLIPASDSEGNDVLTYCIDLFTTTQSGVTYERGDWNDANVRNLGYVAYILQNYYPTEPDNPPGVANNVRSAAVQSAIWFFSDNLVLDPNAEPELYDLTSDIVADAIANGPATEPAQPSLSISPESADTPSTGEIVGPFTVTADGPSVLRLEGVEVFTDQEGTQPVAEGETIAPGTQLWARSSGPGEGQGFSLRRAQTVRESTVYLYDGATPGRDTGQKLILARESTLEAVASVRTNRFAAGGIEVTKTISGEGAGLQGAIEITIVCTPTDGDPIERTFTIPEETEAGPQSVTYTGLPAGATCTVTETEDGDNGQVNLTASSLDPETVTIVEGTNSPVAATNEYERAVGELQVTKVIEGPAAGAQDEIVLAVDCDDDGDAFDQELTVPAESPAGTYPVVRVTGIPAGTECRVTETASGATDTILLDETTISPESVTIADSETSEVTITNSYSESEEDGDGDGGGGGDQSGGGSGGGGPISSGFLPGAGAPGGPLTLGIALLVAGAAVLVVRRRMAGRA
;
A
#
# COMPACT_ATOMS: atom_id res chain seq x y z
N MET A 1 18.06 -55.33 -1.05
CA MET A 1 17.65 -56.72 -1.30
C MET A 1 16.83 -56.74 -2.58
N ALA A 2 17.42 -57.26 -3.64
CA ALA A 2 16.77 -57.48 -4.92
C ALA A 2 16.24 -58.90 -4.97
N VAL A 3 14.98 -59.11 -5.34
CA VAL A 3 14.54 -60.38 -5.96
C VAL A 3 13.41 -60.10 -6.97
N LYS A 4 13.78 -60.19 -8.25
CA LYS A 4 13.03 -60.82 -9.36
C LYS A 4 13.97 -61.93 -9.87
N PRO A 5 13.63 -62.81 -10.83
CA PRO A 5 12.34 -63.25 -11.39
C PRO A 5 12.28 -64.79 -11.67
N MET A 6 11.15 -65.31 -12.15
CA MET A 6 11.07 -66.47 -13.07
C MET A 6 9.82 -66.26 -13.95
N LEU A 7 9.87 -65.94 -15.24
CA LEU A 7 10.33 -66.60 -16.48
C LEU A 7 9.37 -67.68 -17.05
N MET A 8 9.29 -67.67 -18.39
CA MET A 8 8.64 -68.57 -19.37
C MET A 8 7.23 -68.11 -19.78
N ASN A 9 7.05 -67.33 -20.87
CA ASN A 9 7.42 -67.50 -22.28
C ASN A 9 6.79 -68.74 -22.94
N ARG A 10 5.80 -68.54 -23.82
CA ARG A 10 5.73 -69.22 -25.13
C ARG A 10 4.76 -68.53 -26.11
N THR A 11 5.30 -68.38 -27.30
CA THR A 11 4.83 -67.81 -28.56
C THR A 11 3.86 -68.69 -29.34
N ALA A 12 3.14 -68.05 -30.28
CA ALA A 12 2.62 -68.51 -31.60
C ALA A 12 1.13 -68.13 -31.73
N GLY A 13 0.64 -67.48 -32.78
CA GLY A 13 1.07 -67.43 -34.18
C GLY A 13 -0.07 -67.95 -35.05
N LEU A 14 -0.70 -67.03 -35.80
CA LEU A 14 -1.74 -67.15 -36.84
C LEU A 14 -2.17 -68.55 -37.35
N LEU A 15 -3.49 -68.75 -37.50
CA LEU A 15 -4.05 -69.50 -38.63
C LEU A 15 -5.46 -68.99 -39.00
N ARG A 16 -5.62 -68.47 -40.23
CA ARG A 16 -6.90 -68.24 -40.92
C ARG A 16 -7.16 -69.45 -41.83
N VAL A 17 -8.33 -70.10 -41.76
CA VAL A 17 -8.99 -70.73 -42.92
C VAL A 17 -10.52 -70.71 -42.74
N PHE A 18 -11.18 -70.28 -43.81
CA PHE A 18 -12.62 -70.26 -44.11
C PHE A 18 -13.34 -71.60 -43.93
N VAL A 19 -14.57 -71.57 -43.40
CA VAL A 19 -15.67 -72.46 -43.84
C VAL A 19 -16.95 -71.62 -43.92
N ALA A 20 -17.51 -71.53 -45.12
CA ALA A 20 -18.85 -71.05 -45.38
C ALA A 20 -19.71 -72.25 -45.80
N LEU A 21 -20.89 -72.44 -45.21
CA LEU A 21 -22.12 -72.83 -45.93
C LEU A 21 -23.36 -72.82 -45.00
N ILE A 22 -24.26 -71.88 -45.29
CA ILE A 22 -25.73 -72.00 -45.45
C ILE A 22 -26.53 -72.73 -44.37
N MET A 23 -27.34 -71.96 -43.62
CA MET A 23 -28.74 -72.32 -43.32
C MET A 23 -29.58 -71.03 -43.29
N LEU A 24 -30.34 -70.86 -44.36
CA LEU A 24 -31.38 -69.86 -44.53
C LEU A 24 -32.64 -70.38 -43.82
N GLY A 25 -33.07 -69.72 -42.75
CA GLY A 25 -34.32 -70.01 -42.06
C GLY A 25 -34.89 -68.70 -41.54
N GLY A 26 -35.81 -68.12 -42.31
CA GLY A 26 -36.39 -66.81 -42.03
C GLY A 26 -37.10 -66.75 -40.69
N LEU A 27 -36.80 -65.70 -39.94
CA LEU A 27 -37.71 -65.13 -38.96
C LEU A 27 -37.70 -63.61 -39.22
N LEU A 28 -38.75 -63.14 -39.89
CA LEU A 28 -39.12 -61.73 -39.93
C LEU A 28 -39.48 -61.31 -38.50
N LEU A 29 -38.49 -60.91 -37.72
CA LEU A 29 -38.70 -59.99 -36.61
C LEU A 29 -38.76 -58.60 -37.25
N VAL A 30 -39.99 -58.11 -37.44
CA VAL A 30 -40.22 -56.68 -37.50
C VAL A 30 -39.64 -56.15 -36.20
N GLY A 31 -38.51 -55.45 -36.27
CA GLY A 31 -38.01 -54.69 -35.14
C GLY A 31 -39.04 -53.59 -34.90
N SER A 32 -39.97 -53.83 -33.98
CA SER A 32 -40.75 -52.76 -33.38
C SER A 32 -39.73 -51.79 -32.78
N SER A 33 -39.81 -50.52 -33.17
CA SER A 33 -39.14 -49.43 -32.48
C SER A 33 -39.45 -49.57 -31.00
N ALA A 34 -38.41 -49.64 -30.16
CA ALA A 34 -38.58 -49.74 -28.72
C ALA A 34 -39.02 -48.36 -28.20
N HIS A 35 -40.31 -48.22 -27.91
CA HIS A 35 -40.92 -47.03 -27.33
C HIS A 35 -40.92 -47.10 -25.80
N ALA A 36 -40.89 -45.95 -25.13
CA ALA A 36 -41.12 -45.87 -23.69
C ALA A 36 -42.61 -46.12 -23.40
N GLU A 37 -42.95 -47.30 -22.89
CA GLU A 37 -44.28 -47.58 -22.35
C GLU A 37 -44.33 -47.24 -20.84
N PRO A 38 -45.37 -46.55 -20.36
CA PRO A 38 -45.61 -46.38 -18.93
C PRO A 38 -46.07 -47.72 -18.34
N ILE A 39 -45.25 -48.32 -17.46
CA ILE A 39 -45.67 -49.46 -16.63
C ILE A 39 -46.27 -48.91 -15.33
N PRO A 40 -47.59 -49.02 -15.09
CA PRO A 40 -48.14 -48.67 -13.79
C PRO A 40 -47.75 -49.75 -12.79
N THR A 41 -47.24 -49.32 -11.63
CA THR A 41 -46.95 -50.11 -10.41
C THR A 41 -45.57 -50.79 -10.35
N ARG A 42 -44.55 -50.01 -9.96
CA ARG A 42 -43.45 -50.50 -9.12
C ARG A 42 -43.13 -49.42 -8.10
N ALA A 43 -42.84 -49.82 -6.85
CA ALA A 43 -42.37 -48.91 -5.82
C ALA A 43 -41.23 -48.04 -6.36
N ASP A 44 -41.20 -46.76 -5.98
CA ASP A 44 -40.18 -45.82 -6.43
C ASP A 44 -38.80 -46.47 -6.28
N PRO A 45 -37.97 -46.46 -7.33
CA PRO A 45 -36.64 -47.05 -7.24
C PRO A 45 -35.90 -46.36 -6.09
N ALA A 46 -35.34 -47.15 -5.18
CA ALA A 46 -34.52 -46.61 -4.10
C ALA A 46 -33.34 -45.83 -4.70
N PHE A 47 -32.97 -44.73 -4.04
CA PHE A 47 -31.87 -43.89 -4.53
C PHE A 47 -30.59 -44.72 -4.70
N SER A 48 -29.84 -44.46 -5.78
CA SER A 48 -28.60 -45.17 -6.06
C SER A 48 -27.62 -45.10 -4.88
N SER A 49 -26.95 -46.21 -4.59
CA SER A 49 -25.88 -46.27 -3.56
C SER A 49 -24.49 -45.95 -4.14
N SER A 50 -24.40 -45.62 -5.43
CA SER A 50 -23.15 -45.24 -6.07
C SER A 50 -22.68 -43.89 -5.52
N PRO A 51 -21.40 -43.76 -5.13
CA PRO A 51 -20.84 -42.48 -4.66
C PRO A 51 -20.68 -41.43 -5.78
N PHE A 52 -20.93 -41.82 -7.04
CA PHE A 52 -20.87 -40.94 -8.21
C PHE A 52 -22.26 -40.50 -8.70
N THR A 53 -23.34 -41.12 -8.20
CA THR A 53 -24.70 -40.71 -8.58
C THR A 53 -25.07 -39.45 -7.80
N GLU A 54 -25.21 -38.35 -8.53
CA GLU A 54 -25.66 -37.06 -7.98
C GLU A 54 -27.13 -36.79 -8.27
N LEU A 55 -27.71 -37.46 -9.26
CA LEU A 55 -29.09 -37.26 -9.68
C LEU A 55 -29.69 -38.59 -10.19
N GLN A 56 -30.96 -38.85 -9.88
CA GLN A 56 -31.68 -40.02 -10.36
C GLN A 56 -33.10 -39.67 -10.83
N ILE A 57 -33.49 -40.13 -12.01
CA ILE A 57 -34.82 -39.87 -12.56
C ILE A 57 -35.91 -40.57 -11.75
N GLY A 58 -36.93 -39.81 -11.37
CA GLY A 58 -38.13 -40.26 -10.67
C GLY A 58 -39.20 -40.84 -11.61
N PRO A 59 -40.43 -41.03 -11.14
CA PRO A 59 -41.53 -41.52 -11.97
C PRO A 59 -41.95 -40.51 -13.04
N ILE A 60 -41.91 -40.90 -14.32
CA ILE A 60 -42.40 -40.08 -15.43
C ILE A 60 -43.88 -40.37 -15.65
N THR A 61 -44.75 -39.48 -15.18
CA THR A 61 -46.22 -39.68 -15.15
C THR A 61 -46.95 -39.01 -16.32
N GLY A 62 -46.24 -38.23 -17.14
CA GLY A 62 -46.83 -37.44 -18.23
C GLY A 62 -47.48 -36.13 -17.80
N ALA A 63 -47.66 -35.88 -16.50
CA ALA A 63 -48.36 -34.70 -15.99
C ALA A 63 -47.58 -33.37 -16.15
N LEU A 64 -46.27 -33.45 -16.41
CA LEU A 64 -45.35 -32.32 -16.50
C LEU A 64 -44.97 -31.98 -17.94
N GLY A 65 -45.82 -32.34 -18.90
CA GLY A 65 -45.58 -32.15 -20.33
C GLY A 65 -46.78 -32.48 -21.20
N VAL A 66 -46.55 -32.55 -22.50
CA VAL A 66 -47.50 -32.95 -23.54
C VAL A 66 -47.00 -34.24 -24.18
N SER A 67 -47.90 -35.15 -24.55
CA SER A 67 -47.59 -36.44 -25.19
C SER A 67 -48.07 -36.45 -26.64
N ASP A 68 -47.52 -37.36 -27.45
CA ASP A 68 -47.88 -37.55 -28.86
C ASP A 68 -47.76 -36.27 -29.70
N VAL A 69 -46.65 -35.54 -29.57
CA VAL A 69 -46.43 -34.25 -30.24
C VAL A 69 -45.88 -34.47 -31.65
N ASP A 70 -46.53 -33.88 -32.66
CA ASP A 70 -46.11 -33.97 -34.05
C ASP A 70 -45.02 -32.94 -34.41
N ALA A 71 -43.83 -33.42 -34.76
CA ALA A 71 -42.67 -32.60 -35.08
C ALA A 71 -41.86 -33.18 -36.26
N TYR A 72 -40.77 -32.49 -36.60
CA TYR A 72 -39.85 -32.85 -37.67
C TYR A 72 -38.40 -32.56 -37.25
N ASP A 73 -37.48 -33.38 -37.75
CA ASP A 73 -36.05 -33.13 -37.63
C ASP A 73 -35.60 -32.28 -38.83
N ALA A 74 -35.15 -31.05 -38.56
CA ALA A 74 -34.54 -30.25 -39.60
C ALA A 74 -33.14 -30.82 -39.97
N PRO A 75 -32.68 -30.63 -41.22
CA PRO A 75 -31.39 -31.14 -41.68
C PRO A 75 -30.22 -30.77 -40.75
N SER A 76 -29.17 -31.60 -40.72
CA SER A 76 -28.02 -31.37 -39.82
C SER A 76 -27.27 -30.06 -40.09
N ASP A 77 -27.36 -29.53 -41.31
CA ASP A 77 -26.78 -28.24 -41.72
C ASP A 77 -27.74 -27.05 -41.54
N PHE A 78 -28.93 -27.27 -41.00
CA PHE A 78 -29.85 -26.21 -40.61
C PHE A 78 -29.22 -25.35 -39.50
N ASP A 79 -29.22 -24.02 -39.73
CA ASP A 79 -28.75 -23.02 -38.77
C ASP A 79 -29.92 -22.56 -37.89
N PRO A 80 -29.97 -22.96 -36.61
CA PRO A 80 -31.05 -22.55 -35.71
C PRO A 80 -31.05 -21.03 -35.44
N LEU A 81 -29.95 -20.31 -35.70
CA LEU A 81 -29.89 -18.86 -35.54
C LEU A 81 -30.62 -18.10 -36.65
N SER A 82 -31.06 -18.80 -37.71
CA SER A 82 -31.88 -18.21 -38.78
C SER A 82 -33.35 -17.98 -38.36
N GLY A 83 -33.76 -18.47 -37.19
CA GLY A 83 -35.10 -18.32 -36.63
C GLY A 83 -35.94 -19.60 -36.73
N TYR A 84 -37.06 -19.63 -36.02
CA TYR A 84 -37.95 -20.77 -36.01
C TYR A 84 -38.76 -20.87 -37.33
N PRO A 85 -38.76 -22.01 -38.03
CA PRO A 85 -39.37 -22.14 -39.36
C PRO A 85 -40.89 -21.99 -39.36
N THR A 86 -41.42 -21.11 -40.22
CA THR A 86 -42.88 -20.87 -40.37
C THR A 86 -43.63 -21.90 -41.20
N THR A 87 -42.91 -22.77 -41.89
CA THR A 87 -43.45 -23.88 -42.68
C THR A 87 -42.47 -25.04 -42.63
N ILE A 88 -42.97 -26.27 -42.73
CA ILE A 88 -42.13 -27.47 -42.85
C ILE A 88 -41.82 -27.73 -44.33
N PRO A 89 -40.56 -27.55 -44.78
CA PRO A 89 -40.16 -27.87 -46.15
C PRO A 89 -40.27 -29.37 -46.45
N GLY A 90 -40.51 -29.71 -47.71
CA GLY A 90 -40.50 -31.11 -48.14
C GLY A 90 -39.11 -31.73 -48.00
N GLY A 91 -39.03 -32.93 -47.41
CA GLY A 91 -37.79 -33.69 -47.22
C GLY A 91 -37.22 -33.67 -45.81
N TRP A 92 -37.93 -33.06 -44.85
CA TRP A 92 -37.62 -33.20 -43.42
C TRP A 92 -38.20 -34.51 -42.91
N ASP A 93 -37.50 -35.14 -41.98
CA ASP A 93 -37.91 -36.41 -41.40
C ASP A 93 -38.97 -36.14 -40.32
N ALA A 94 -40.12 -36.82 -40.41
CA ALA A 94 -41.17 -36.69 -39.41
C ALA A 94 -40.73 -37.36 -38.10
N HIS A 95 -40.89 -36.64 -37.00
CA HIS A 95 -40.53 -37.07 -35.65
C HIS A 95 -41.74 -36.91 -34.73
N ASN A 96 -42.41 -38.01 -34.42
CA ASN A 96 -43.48 -38.00 -33.41
C ASN A 96 -42.85 -38.19 -32.03
N LEU A 97 -43.03 -37.21 -31.15
CA LEU A 97 -42.46 -37.18 -29.82
C LEU A 97 -43.43 -37.82 -28.83
N PRO A 98 -43.04 -38.92 -28.15
CA PRO A 98 -43.93 -39.55 -27.18
C PRO A 98 -44.20 -38.65 -25.96
N TYR A 99 -43.27 -37.74 -25.64
CA TYR A 99 -43.39 -36.81 -24.53
C TYR A 99 -42.46 -35.61 -24.72
N ALA A 100 -42.99 -34.40 -24.52
CA ALA A 100 -42.23 -33.15 -24.42
C ALA A 100 -42.59 -32.45 -23.10
N GLY A 101 -41.62 -32.27 -22.21
CA GLY A 101 -41.82 -31.60 -20.93
C GLY A 101 -40.71 -31.88 -19.92
N LEU A 102 -40.99 -31.55 -18.66
CA LEU A 102 -40.04 -31.75 -17.57
C LEU A 102 -39.93 -33.23 -17.18
N ILE A 103 -38.72 -33.61 -16.79
CA ILE A 103 -38.40 -34.91 -16.21
C ILE A 103 -38.15 -34.72 -14.71
N PRO A 104 -38.98 -35.31 -13.84
CA PRO A 104 -38.76 -35.28 -12.40
C PRO A 104 -37.56 -36.18 -12.06
N ALA A 105 -36.72 -35.69 -11.16
CA ALA A 105 -35.58 -36.41 -10.62
C ALA A 105 -35.42 -36.09 -9.14
N SER A 106 -34.59 -36.86 -8.44
CA SER A 106 -34.16 -36.56 -7.08
C SER A 106 -32.65 -36.37 -7.07
N ASP A 107 -32.15 -35.43 -6.28
CA ASP A 107 -30.71 -35.24 -6.07
C ASP A 107 -30.15 -36.15 -4.95
N SER A 108 -28.84 -36.14 -4.75
CA SER A 108 -28.16 -36.91 -3.69
C SER A 108 -28.56 -36.55 -2.26
N GLU A 109 -29.20 -35.39 -2.06
CA GLU A 109 -29.71 -34.93 -0.76
C GLU A 109 -31.16 -35.38 -0.52
N GLY A 110 -31.81 -35.94 -1.55
CA GLY A 110 -33.20 -36.39 -1.52
C GLY A 110 -34.22 -35.31 -1.87
N ASN A 111 -33.80 -34.18 -2.43
CA ASN A 111 -34.71 -33.14 -2.91
C ASN A 111 -35.27 -33.50 -4.28
N ASP A 112 -36.56 -33.20 -4.49
CA ASP A 112 -37.17 -33.30 -5.82
C ASP A 112 -36.73 -32.13 -6.70
N VAL A 113 -36.23 -32.46 -7.89
CA VAL A 113 -35.77 -31.49 -8.89
C VAL A 113 -36.43 -31.77 -10.24
N LEU A 114 -36.54 -30.71 -11.03
CA LEU A 114 -37.15 -30.74 -12.36
C LEU A 114 -36.08 -30.46 -13.41
N THR A 115 -35.98 -31.34 -14.41
CA THR A 115 -34.94 -31.30 -15.44
C THR A 115 -35.53 -31.33 -16.84
N TYR A 116 -34.79 -30.84 -17.82
CA TYR A 116 -35.10 -30.99 -19.25
C TYR A 116 -34.06 -31.88 -19.93
N CYS A 117 -34.47 -32.52 -21.03
CA CYS A 117 -33.59 -33.25 -21.93
C CYS A 117 -32.84 -32.31 -22.87
N ILE A 118 -31.58 -32.62 -23.18
CA ILE A 118 -30.77 -31.86 -24.16
C ILE A 118 -30.12 -32.73 -25.25
N ASP A 119 -30.53 -34.00 -25.34
CA ASP A 119 -30.08 -34.96 -26.36
C ASP A 119 -31.30 -35.76 -26.86
N LEU A 120 -32.06 -35.17 -27.78
CA LEU A 120 -33.37 -35.69 -28.23
C LEU A 120 -33.33 -37.17 -28.65
N PHE A 121 -32.26 -37.59 -29.32
CA PHE A 121 -32.15 -38.92 -29.90
C PHE A 121 -31.69 -40.00 -28.91
N THR A 122 -31.45 -39.62 -27.64
CA THR A 122 -31.05 -40.54 -26.59
C THR A 122 -32.19 -40.77 -25.60
N THR A 123 -32.60 -42.03 -25.43
CA THR A 123 -33.74 -42.36 -24.57
C THR A 123 -33.39 -42.32 -23.08
N THR A 124 -34.42 -42.09 -22.26
CA THR A 124 -34.34 -42.20 -20.79
C THR A 124 -35.52 -42.93 -20.19
N GLN A 125 -35.45 -43.25 -18.90
CA GLN A 125 -36.51 -43.89 -18.14
C GLN A 125 -36.35 -43.61 -16.64
N SER A 126 -37.39 -43.94 -15.86
CA SER A 126 -37.33 -43.90 -14.41
C SER A 126 -36.21 -44.78 -13.85
N GLY A 127 -35.49 -44.27 -12.85
CA GLY A 127 -34.41 -44.94 -12.15
C GLY A 127 -33.02 -44.78 -12.76
N VAL A 128 -32.87 -44.12 -13.93
CA VAL A 128 -31.56 -43.82 -14.53
C VAL A 128 -30.81 -42.79 -13.68
N THR A 129 -29.52 -43.01 -13.52
CA THR A 129 -28.61 -42.29 -12.64
C THR A 129 -27.61 -41.43 -13.41
N TYR A 130 -27.19 -40.34 -12.79
CA TYR A 130 -26.45 -39.27 -13.43
C TYR A 130 -25.40 -38.66 -12.51
N GLU A 131 -24.33 -38.17 -13.13
CA GLU A 131 -23.29 -37.35 -12.52
C GLU A 131 -23.26 -35.97 -13.18
N ARG A 132 -22.70 -34.98 -12.50
CA ARG A 132 -22.54 -33.64 -13.07
C ARG A 132 -21.44 -33.64 -14.13
N GLY A 133 -21.70 -32.97 -15.25
CA GLY A 133 -20.72 -32.79 -16.31
C GLY A 133 -20.49 -31.31 -16.65
N ASP A 134 -19.34 -31.04 -17.26
CA ASP A 134 -19.01 -29.72 -17.79
C ASP A 134 -19.74 -29.46 -19.12
N TRP A 135 -19.97 -28.18 -19.44
CA TRP A 135 -20.62 -27.78 -20.70
C TRP A 135 -19.89 -28.30 -21.95
N ASN A 136 -18.55 -28.33 -21.90
CA ASN A 136 -17.74 -28.86 -23.00
C ASN A 136 -17.88 -30.37 -23.14
N ASP A 137 -17.93 -31.10 -22.01
CA ASP A 137 -18.05 -32.56 -21.99
C ASP A 137 -19.44 -33.03 -22.42
N ALA A 138 -20.46 -32.20 -22.19
CA ALA A 138 -21.81 -32.45 -22.68
C ALA A 138 -21.88 -32.54 -24.22
N ASN A 139 -21.00 -31.81 -24.92
CA ASN A 139 -20.94 -31.75 -26.38
C ASN A 139 -22.33 -31.48 -27.02
N VAL A 140 -23.06 -30.51 -26.44
CA VAL A 140 -24.40 -30.08 -26.90
C VAL A 140 -24.27 -28.78 -27.68
N ARG A 141 -24.89 -28.72 -28.86
CA ARG A 141 -24.86 -27.52 -29.71
C ARG A 141 -25.66 -26.39 -29.05
N ASN A 142 -25.20 -25.16 -29.23
CA ASN A 142 -25.92 -23.95 -28.80
C ASN A 142 -26.30 -23.93 -27.31
N LEU A 143 -25.51 -24.59 -26.45
CA LEU A 143 -25.82 -24.76 -25.03
C LEU A 143 -26.03 -23.43 -24.28
N GLY A 144 -25.38 -22.34 -24.72
CA GLY A 144 -25.63 -21.00 -24.17
C GLY A 144 -27.06 -20.48 -24.42
N TYR A 145 -27.67 -20.79 -25.57
CA TYR A 145 -29.09 -20.46 -25.83
C TYR A 145 -30.04 -21.35 -25.03
N VAL A 146 -29.70 -22.64 -24.88
CA VAL A 146 -30.42 -23.55 -23.97
C VAL A 146 -30.38 -23.00 -22.54
N ALA A 147 -29.21 -22.57 -22.06
CA ALA A 147 -29.06 -21.96 -20.74
C ALA A 147 -29.85 -20.65 -20.59
N TYR A 148 -29.91 -19.82 -21.64
CA TYR A 148 -30.78 -18.63 -21.65
C TYR A 148 -32.25 -19.00 -21.44
N ILE A 149 -32.76 -20.00 -22.18
CA ILE A 149 -34.15 -20.45 -22.07
C ILE A 149 -34.44 -20.93 -20.64
N LEU A 150 -33.57 -21.78 -20.09
CA LEU A 150 -33.75 -22.32 -18.73
C LEU A 150 -33.79 -21.24 -17.66
N GLN A 151 -33.05 -20.14 -17.84
CA GLN A 151 -32.98 -19.06 -16.86
C GLN A 151 -34.20 -18.13 -16.91
N ASN A 152 -34.91 -18.06 -18.04
CA ASN A 152 -35.95 -17.04 -18.29
C ASN A 152 -37.37 -17.62 -18.47
N TYR A 153 -37.51 -18.95 -18.50
CA TYR A 153 -38.79 -19.62 -18.73
C TYR A 153 -39.10 -20.70 -17.67
N TYR A 154 -40.28 -21.28 -17.76
CA TYR A 154 -40.78 -22.29 -16.84
C TYR A 154 -39.81 -23.49 -16.69
N PRO A 155 -39.54 -24.01 -15.48
CA PRO A 155 -40.17 -23.65 -14.20
C PRO A 155 -39.47 -22.51 -13.44
N THR A 156 -38.34 -22.02 -13.95
CA THR A 156 -37.56 -20.97 -13.29
C THR A 156 -38.32 -19.65 -13.20
N GLU A 157 -38.99 -19.25 -14.29
CA GLU A 157 -39.98 -18.17 -14.30
C GLU A 157 -41.38 -18.79 -14.38
N PRO A 158 -42.05 -19.03 -13.22
CA PRO A 158 -43.22 -19.91 -13.15
C PRO A 158 -44.43 -19.40 -13.92
N ASP A 159 -44.50 -18.10 -14.18
CA ASP A 159 -45.60 -17.45 -14.88
C ASP A 159 -45.28 -17.09 -16.34
N ASN A 160 -44.09 -17.42 -16.86
CA ASN A 160 -43.68 -17.08 -18.22
C ASN A 160 -43.79 -18.29 -19.17
N PRO A 161 -44.56 -18.21 -20.29
CA PRO A 161 -45.49 -17.14 -20.66
C PRO A 161 -46.80 -17.14 -19.86
N PRO A 162 -47.44 -15.96 -19.65
CA PRO A 162 -48.62 -15.82 -18.79
C PRO A 162 -49.86 -16.47 -19.41
N GLY A 163 -50.73 -17.03 -18.57
CA GLY A 163 -52.02 -17.59 -19.01
C GLY A 163 -51.95 -18.98 -19.67
N VAL A 164 -50.78 -19.61 -19.70
CA VAL A 164 -50.55 -20.95 -20.27
C VAL A 164 -50.48 -21.99 -19.15
N ALA A 165 -51.02 -23.20 -19.38
CA ALA A 165 -50.92 -24.29 -18.41
C ALA A 165 -49.47 -24.79 -18.27
N ASN A 166 -49.05 -25.16 -17.05
CA ASN A 166 -47.66 -25.54 -16.76
C ASN A 166 -47.12 -26.71 -17.60
N ASN A 167 -47.98 -27.68 -17.92
CA ASN A 167 -47.62 -28.80 -18.79
C ASN A 167 -47.36 -28.36 -20.24
N VAL A 168 -48.08 -27.33 -20.72
CA VAL A 168 -47.86 -26.73 -22.05
C VAL A 168 -46.62 -25.82 -22.02
N ARG A 169 -46.40 -25.04 -20.95
CA ARG A 169 -45.18 -24.24 -20.76
C ARG A 169 -43.92 -25.11 -20.81
N SER A 170 -43.92 -26.19 -20.06
CA SER A 170 -42.80 -27.14 -20.03
C SER A 170 -42.59 -27.84 -21.37
N ALA A 171 -43.66 -28.21 -22.08
CA ALA A 171 -43.54 -28.76 -23.43
C ALA A 171 -42.94 -27.75 -24.42
N ALA A 172 -43.34 -26.47 -24.37
CA ALA A 172 -42.82 -25.42 -25.23
C ALA A 172 -41.33 -25.16 -24.95
N VAL A 173 -40.95 -25.10 -23.67
CA VAL A 173 -39.54 -24.97 -23.25
C VAL A 173 -38.72 -26.17 -23.71
N GLN A 174 -39.19 -27.39 -23.49
CA GLN A 174 -38.48 -28.61 -23.93
C GLN A 174 -38.30 -28.63 -25.46
N SER A 175 -39.32 -28.18 -26.21
CA SER A 175 -39.28 -28.10 -27.68
C SER A 175 -38.28 -27.04 -28.15
N ALA A 176 -38.24 -25.87 -27.50
CA ALA A 176 -37.26 -24.82 -27.80
C ALA A 176 -35.82 -25.26 -27.48
N ILE A 177 -35.63 -26.01 -26.39
CA ILE A 177 -34.34 -26.61 -26.05
C ILE A 177 -33.89 -27.57 -27.16
N TRP A 178 -34.77 -28.48 -27.60
CA TRP A 178 -34.48 -29.42 -28.68
C TRP A 178 -34.30 -28.77 -30.05
N PHE A 179 -34.90 -27.61 -30.31
CA PHE A 179 -34.58 -26.81 -31.50
C PHE A 179 -33.10 -26.40 -31.52
N PHE A 180 -32.58 -25.89 -30.40
CA PHE A 180 -31.18 -25.45 -30.31
C PHE A 180 -30.19 -26.62 -30.23
N SER A 181 -30.50 -27.69 -29.48
CA SER A 181 -29.61 -28.84 -29.34
C SER A 181 -29.62 -29.74 -30.58
N ASP A 182 -30.82 -30.07 -31.08
CA ASP A 182 -31.08 -31.19 -31.99
C ASP A 182 -31.83 -30.83 -33.27
N ASN A 183 -32.10 -29.54 -33.55
CA ASN A 183 -32.81 -29.07 -34.75
C ASN A 183 -34.27 -29.56 -34.87
N LEU A 184 -34.94 -29.81 -33.74
CA LEU A 184 -36.36 -30.17 -33.71
C LEU A 184 -37.26 -28.99 -34.10
N VAL A 185 -38.25 -29.23 -34.96
CA VAL A 185 -39.26 -28.23 -35.35
C VAL A 185 -40.66 -28.83 -35.30
N LEU A 186 -41.55 -28.22 -34.52
CA LEU A 186 -42.96 -28.61 -34.38
C LEU A 186 -43.76 -28.38 -35.67
N ASP A 187 -44.76 -29.23 -35.95
CA ASP A 187 -45.68 -29.00 -37.07
C ASP A 187 -46.64 -27.82 -36.75
N PRO A 188 -46.59 -26.69 -37.48
CA PRO A 188 -47.44 -25.54 -37.19
C PRO A 188 -48.94 -25.81 -37.42
N ASN A 189 -49.30 -26.84 -38.20
CA ASN A 189 -50.70 -27.18 -38.46
C ASN A 189 -51.25 -28.22 -37.47
N ALA A 190 -50.42 -29.17 -37.04
CA ALA A 190 -50.83 -30.18 -36.07
C ALA A 190 -50.75 -29.65 -34.63
N GLU A 191 -49.76 -28.80 -34.32
CA GLU A 191 -49.45 -28.31 -32.98
C GLU A 191 -49.48 -26.78 -32.85
N PRO A 192 -50.55 -26.07 -33.28
CA PRO A 192 -50.52 -24.61 -33.44
C PRO A 192 -50.20 -23.84 -32.15
N GLU A 193 -50.77 -24.24 -31.00
CA GLU A 193 -50.51 -23.57 -29.71
C GLU A 193 -49.07 -23.79 -29.23
N LEU A 194 -48.57 -25.03 -29.32
CA LEU A 194 -47.22 -25.37 -28.88
C LEU A 194 -46.16 -24.77 -29.81
N TYR A 195 -46.46 -24.75 -31.12
CA TYR A 195 -45.66 -24.10 -32.15
C TYR A 195 -45.47 -22.61 -31.87
N ASP A 196 -46.56 -21.86 -31.64
CA ASP A 196 -46.49 -20.42 -31.41
C ASP A 196 -45.64 -20.09 -30.17
N LEU A 197 -45.88 -20.80 -29.06
CA LEU A 197 -45.12 -20.62 -27.82
C LEU A 197 -43.63 -20.96 -27.99
N THR A 198 -43.32 -22.05 -28.69
CA THR A 198 -41.94 -22.47 -28.95
C THR A 198 -41.22 -21.46 -29.86
N SER A 199 -41.90 -21.00 -30.90
CA SER A 199 -41.39 -19.98 -31.82
C SER A 199 -41.06 -18.68 -31.09
N ASP A 200 -41.92 -18.24 -30.18
CA ASP A 200 -41.70 -17.04 -29.38
C ASP A 200 -40.49 -17.19 -28.44
N ILE A 201 -40.34 -18.33 -27.75
CA ILE A 201 -39.17 -18.63 -26.91
C ILE A 201 -37.88 -18.61 -27.72
N VAL A 202 -37.89 -19.24 -28.91
CA VAL A 202 -36.73 -19.29 -29.80
C VAL A 202 -36.35 -17.89 -30.31
N ALA A 203 -37.34 -17.11 -30.75
CA ALA A 203 -37.10 -15.76 -31.23
C ALA A 203 -36.53 -14.86 -30.13
N ASP A 204 -37.05 -14.95 -28.90
CA ASP A 204 -36.55 -14.24 -27.74
C ASP A 204 -35.12 -14.65 -27.39
N ALA A 205 -34.82 -15.95 -27.36
CA ALA A 205 -33.46 -16.45 -27.11
C ALA A 205 -32.46 -15.95 -28.15
N ILE A 206 -32.80 -15.98 -29.45
CA ILE A 206 -31.94 -15.46 -30.53
C ILE A 206 -31.70 -13.95 -30.35
N ALA A 207 -32.75 -13.19 -30.04
CA ALA A 207 -32.67 -11.75 -29.89
C ALA A 207 -31.77 -11.32 -28.72
N ASN A 208 -31.77 -12.08 -27.63
CA ASN A 208 -31.00 -11.77 -26.41
C ASN A 208 -29.61 -12.42 -26.39
N GLY A 209 -29.35 -13.42 -27.24
CA GLY A 209 -28.06 -14.08 -27.36
C GLY A 209 -27.84 -15.22 -26.35
N PRO A 210 -26.73 -15.96 -26.47
CA PRO A 210 -26.45 -17.08 -25.60
C PRO A 210 -26.04 -16.60 -24.20
N ALA A 211 -26.55 -17.26 -23.16
CA ALA A 211 -26.02 -17.11 -21.81
C ALA A 211 -24.58 -17.65 -21.75
N THR A 212 -23.72 -16.96 -21.00
CA THR A 212 -22.36 -17.42 -20.69
C THR A 212 -22.34 -18.10 -19.33
N GLU A 213 -21.44 -19.05 -19.16
CA GLU A 213 -21.16 -19.62 -17.84
C GLU A 213 -20.77 -18.49 -16.86
N PRO A 214 -21.36 -18.43 -15.65
CA PRO A 214 -21.05 -17.38 -14.68
C PRO A 214 -19.56 -17.38 -14.31
N ALA A 215 -18.92 -16.22 -14.36
CA ALA A 215 -17.54 -16.07 -13.92
C ALA A 215 -17.43 -16.34 -12.40
N GLN A 216 -16.37 -17.04 -12.00
CA GLN A 216 -16.07 -17.22 -10.58
C GLN A 216 -15.76 -15.87 -9.91
N PRO A 217 -16.18 -15.69 -8.65
CA PRO A 217 -15.92 -14.47 -7.91
C PRO A 217 -14.42 -14.24 -7.73
N SER A 218 -13.95 -13.01 -7.93
CA SER A 218 -12.55 -12.66 -7.68
C SER A 218 -12.36 -12.07 -6.28
N LEU A 219 -11.36 -12.58 -5.56
CA LEU A 219 -10.98 -12.10 -4.23
C LEU A 219 -9.50 -12.41 -3.97
N SER A 220 -8.74 -11.40 -3.53
CA SER A 220 -7.35 -11.51 -3.12
C SER A 220 -7.02 -10.46 -2.06
N ILE A 221 -6.00 -10.73 -1.25
CA ILE A 221 -5.51 -9.81 -0.22
C ILE A 221 -3.98 -9.72 -0.38
N SER A 222 -3.42 -8.52 -0.31
CA SER A 222 -1.97 -8.31 -0.42
C SER A 222 -1.45 -7.37 0.68
N PRO A 223 -0.37 -7.72 1.40
CA PRO A 223 0.34 -9.00 1.34
C PRO A 223 -0.49 -10.17 1.89
N GLU A 224 -0.10 -11.41 1.56
CA GLU A 224 -0.77 -12.62 2.08
C GLU A 224 -0.23 -13.06 3.45
N SER A 225 0.86 -12.44 3.91
CA SER A 225 1.46 -12.74 5.20
C SER A 225 2.19 -11.55 5.81
N ALA A 226 2.34 -11.57 7.14
CA ALA A 226 3.18 -10.63 7.89
C ALA A 226 3.62 -11.25 9.22
N ASP A 227 4.75 -10.80 9.77
CA ASP A 227 5.15 -11.16 11.13
C ASP A 227 4.44 -10.25 12.14
N THR A 228 3.84 -10.82 13.19
CA THR A 228 3.14 -10.06 14.24
C THR A 228 3.85 -10.20 15.59
N PRO A 229 4.15 -9.11 16.30
CA PRO A 229 4.77 -9.23 17.60
C PRO A 229 3.78 -9.73 18.65
N SER A 230 4.28 -10.48 19.63
CA SER A 230 3.49 -10.99 20.76
C SER A 230 2.92 -9.91 21.68
N THR A 231 3.50 -8.70 21.62
CA THR A 231 3.18 -7.52 22.43
C THR A 231 1.99 -6.72 21.90
N GLY A 232 1.43 -7.08 20.74
CA GLY A 232 0.15 -6.55 20.25
C GLY A 232 0.27 -5.34 19.33
N GLU A 233 1.45 -5.03 18.81
CA GLU A 233 1.64 -4.01 17.79
C GLU A 233 0.92 -4.40 16.50
N ILE A 234 0.50 -3.36 15.78
CA ILE A 234 -0.34 -3.46 14.58
C ILE A 234 0.55 -3.56 13.34
N VAL A 235 0.18 -4.45 12.41
CA VAL A 235 0.88 -4.68 11.14
C VAL A 235 -0.08 -4.54 9.96
N GLY A 236 0.47 -4.15 8.81
CA GLY A 236 -0.29 -3.88 7.59
C GLY A 236 0.34 -2.74 6.78
N PRO A 237 -0.36 -2.17 5.79
CA PRO A 237 -1.73 -2.50 5.40
C PRO A 237 -1.86 -3.78 4.58
N PHE A 238 -2.96 -4.51 4.77
CA PHE A 238 -3.46 -5.58 3.92
C PHE A 238 -4.55 -5.02 3.01
N THR A 239 -4.28 -4.97 1.71
CA THR A 239 -5.19 -4.38 0.72
C THR A 239 -6.08 -5.45 0.10
N VAL A 240 -7.40 -5.25 0.17
CA VAL A 240 -8.40 -6.16 -0.37
C VAL A 240 -8.69 -5.82 -1.84
N THR A 241 -8.53 -6.78 -2.74
CA THR A 241 -8.90 -6.65 -4.15
C THR A 241 -9.97 -7.69 -4.50
N ALA A 242 -11.17 -7.22 -4.88
CA ALA A 242 -12.31 -8.06 -5.21
C ALA A 242 -13.26 -7.36 -6.19
N ASP A 243 -14.10 -8.13 -6.87
CA ASP A 243 -15.20 -7.63 -7.72
C ASP A 243 -16.52 -7.44 -6.95
N GLY A 244 -16.49 -7.49 -5.62
CA GLY A 244 -17.64 -7.30 -4.74
C GLY A 244 -17.29 -7.43 -3.26
N PRO A 245 -18.26 -7.16 -2.36
CA PRO A 245 -18.03 -7.22 -0.92
C PRO A 245 -17.73 -8.65 -0.44
N SER A 246 -17.00 -8.77 0.66
CA SER A 246 -16.59 -10.05 1.27
C SER A 246 -16.82 -10.05 2.78
N VAL A 247 -16.96 -11.22 3.39
CA VAL A 247 -17.25 -11.37 4.83
C VAL A 247 -15.99 -11.80 5.58
N LEU A 248 -15.69 -11.12 6.68
CA LEU A 248 -14.50 -11.35 7.50
C LEU A 248 -14.63 -12.55 8.44
N ARG A 249 -13.55 -13.33 8.55
CA ARG A 249 -13.30 -14.39 9.52
C ARG A 249 -11.97 -14.15 10.21
N LEU A 250 -11.93 -14.24 11.53
CA LEU A 250 -10.76 -13.97 12.36
C LEU A 250 -10.27 -15.24 13.04
N GLU A 251 -8.95 -15.39 13.13
CA GLU A 251 -8.31 -16.48 13.86
C GLU A 251 -7.06 -15.97 14.59
N GLY A 252 -7.15 -15.82 15.92
CA GLY A 252 -6.00 -15.42 16.75
C GLY A 252 -5.49 -13.98 16.55
N VAL A 253 -6.24 -13.13 15.84
CA VAL A 253 -5.93 -11.71 15.58
C VAL A 253 -7.13 -10.81 15.85
N GLU A 254 -6.86 -9.53 16.04
CA GLU A 254 -7.83 -8.45 15.86
C GLU A 254 -7.49 -7.71 14.56
N VAL A 255 -8.53 -7.24 13.84
CA VAL A 255 -8.39 -6.53 12.56
C VAL A 255 -9.02 -5.15 12.65
N PHE A 256 -8.44 -4.16 11.99
CA PHE A 256 -8.79 -2.74 12.03
C PHE A 256 -8.83 -2.12 10.64
N THR A 257 -9.56 -1.02 10.48
CA THR A 257 -9.55 -0.20 9.25
C THR A 257 -8.59 0.99 9.31
N ASP A 258 -7.85 1.13 10.41
CA ASP A 258 -6.88 2.19 10.67
C ASP A 258 -5.58 1.64 11.26
N GLN A 259 -4.47 2.35 11.05
CA GLN A 259 -3.15 1.93 11.53
C GLN A 259 -3.02 2.07 13.06
N GLU A 260 -3.79 2.99 13.64
CA GLU A 260 -3.79 3.30 15.08
C GLU A 260 -4.54 2.23 15.90
N GLY A 261 -5.32 1.35 15.25
CA GLY A 261 -6.08 0.29 15.90
C GLY A 261 -7.28 0.78 16.71
N THR A 262 -7.85 1.90 16.29
CA THR A 262 -8.99 2.54 16.97
C THR A 262 -10.34 2.13 16.38
N GLN A 263 -10.36 1.57 15.17
CA GLN A 263 -11.55 1.14 14.44
C GLN A 263 -11.52 -0.37 14.21
N PRO A 264 -11.88 -1.18 15.22
CA PRO A 264 -11.90 -2.64 15.09
C PRO A 264 -13.04 -3.08 14.16
N VAL A 265 -12.78 -4.14 13.40
CA VAL A 265 -13.73 -4.81 12.51
C VAL A 265 -14.12 -6.15 13.12
N ALA A 266 -15.42 -6.41 13.24
CA ALA A 266 -15.90 -7.61 13.91
C ALA A 266 -15.92 -8.85 12.99
N GLU A 267 -15.83 -10.03 13.60
CA GLU A 267 -16.11 -11.32 12.94
C GLU A 267 -17.47 -11.27 12.23
N GLY A 268 -17.50 -11.66 10.96
CA GLY A 268 -18.71 -11.67 10.13
C GLY A 268 -19.09 -10.33 9.50
N GLU A 269 -18.32 -9.25 9.73
CA GLU A 269 -18.57 -7.96 9.10
C GLU A 269 -18.22 -7.97 7.60
N THR A 270 -18.88 -7.10 6.84
CA THR A 270 -18.69 -6.99 5.39
C THR A 270 -17.60 -5.98 5.04
N ILE A 271 -16.64 -6.39 4.22
CA ILE A 271 -15.50 -5.61 3.76
C ILE A 271 -15.66 -5.28 2.27
N ALA A 272 -15.55 -4.00 1.96
CA ALA A 272 -15.64 -3.50 0.59
C ALA A 272 -14.32 -3.72 -0.19
N PRO A 273 -14.38 -3.84 -1.53
CA PRO A 273 -13.19 -3.81 -2.36
C PRO A 273 -12.38 -2.53 -2.14
N GLY A 274 -11.05 -2.63 -2.14
CA GLY A 274 -10.14 -1.51 -1.95
C GLY A 274 -9.91 -1.11 -0.49
N THR A 275 -10.61 -1.72 0.47
CA THR A 275 -10.34 -1.49 1.90
C THR A 275 -8.93 -1.94 2.26
N GLN A 276 -8.24 -1.10 3.04
CA GLN A 276 -7.00 -1.47 3.72
C GLN A 276 -7.33 -1.93 5.14
N LEU A 277 -6.73 -3.04 5.54
CA LEU A 277 -6.90 -3.64 6.85
C LEU A 277 -5.56 -3.69 7.56
N TRP A 278 -5.58 -3.56 8.88
CA TRP A 278 -4.43 -3.77 9.74
C TRP A 278 -4.77 -4.85 10.76
N ALA A 279 -3.79 -5.60 11.23
CA ALA A 279 -4.01 -6.68 12.18
C ALA A 279 -3.02 -6.63 13.33
N ARG A 280 -3.41 -7.12 14.50
CA ARG A 280 -2.50 -7.42 15.61
C ARG A 280 -2.79 -8.81 16.16
N SER A 281 -1.79 -9.45 16.77
CA SER A 281 -2.00 -10.71 17.47
C SER A 281 -2.86 -10.47 18.72
N SER A 282 -3.93 -11.25 18.91
CA SER A 282 -4.83 -11.12 20.07
C SER A 282 -4.54 -12.15 21.18
N GLY A 283 -3.60 -13.07 20.95
CA GLY A 283 -3.16 -14.05 21.93
C GLY A 283 -2.40 -15.24 21.32
N PRO A 284 -1.87 -16.13 22.17
CA PRO A 284 -1.27 -17.37 21.70
C PRO A 284 -2.35 -18.35 21.21
N GLY A 285 -2.30 -18.74 19.93
CA GLY A 285 -3.21 -19.71 19.32
C GLY A 285 -2.55 -20.40 18.13
N GLU A 286 -3.02 -21.61 17.76
CA GLU A 286 -2.46 -22.39 16.64
C GLU A 286 -2.73 -21.75 15.27
N GLY A 287 -3.75 -20.90 15.18
CA GLY A 287 -4.03 -20.04 14.02
C GLY A 287 -3.74 -18.58 14.33
N GLN A 288 -3.12 -17.91 13.37
CA GLN A 288 -2.79 -16.49 13.39
C GLN A 288 -3.08 -15.93 12.00
N GLY A 289 -4.15 -15.15 11.88
CA GLY A 289 -4.54 -14.54 10.62
C GLY A 289 -6.04 -14.29 10.49
N PHE A 290 -6.44 -13.86 9.30
CA PHE A 290 -7.83 -13.64 8.98
C PHE A 290 -8.11 -14.08 7.54
N SER A 291 -9.37 -14.33 7.22
CA SER A 291 -9.79 -14.60 5.85
C SER A 291 -11.02 -13.80 5.49
N LEU A 292 -11.15 -13.52 4.19
CA LEU A 292 -12.33 -12.94 3.59
C LEU A 292 -12.98 -14.02 2.73
N ARG A 293 -14.30 -14.17 2.86
CA ARG A 293 -15.11 -15.05 2.04
C ARG A 293 -16.07 -14.20 1.22
N ARG A 294 -15.97 -14.28 -0.11
CA ARG A 294 -16.95 -13.71 -1.03
C ARG A 294 -17.81 -14.82 -1.58
N ALA A 295 -19.11 -14.71 -1.38
CA ALA A 295 -20.11 -15.61 -1.93
C ALA A 295 -20.98 -14.85 -2.94
N GLN A 296 -21.26 -15.47 -4.08
CA GLN A 296 -22.14 -14.93 -5.10
C GLN A 296 -23.13 -15.99 -5.54
N THR A 297 -24.40 -15.71 -5.31
CA THR A 297 -25.46 -16.53 -5.88
C THR A 297 -25.56 -16.22 -7.36
N VAL A 298 -25.35 -17.25 -8.17
CA VAL A 298 -25.54 -17.25 -9.62
C VAL A 298 -26.65 -18.22 -9.96
N ARG A 299 -27.27 -18.03 -11.12
CA ARG A 299 -28.20 -18.99 -11.70
C ARG A 299 -27.43 -19.82 -12.72
N GLU A 300 -27.06 -21.02 -12.33
CA GLU A 300 -26.21 -21.91 -13.14
C GLU A 300 -27.07 -22.93 -13.87
N SER A 301 -26.78 -23.18 -15.15
CA SER A 301 -27.38 -24.28 -15.90
C SER A 301 -26.46 -25.50 -15.81
N THR A 302 -26.78 -26.42 -14.91
CA THR A 302 -25.98 -27.61 -14.64
C THR A 302 -26.38 -28.74 -15.57
N VAL A 303 -25.41 -29.30 -16.31
CA VAL A 303 -25.61 -30.49 -17.15
C VAL A 303 -25.34 -31.76 -16.33
N TYR A 304 -26.18 -32.76 -16.53
CA TYR A 304 -26.06 -34.08 -15.94
C TYR A 304 -25.88 -35.13 -17.04
N LEU A 305 -24.80 -35.89 -16.92
CA LEU A 305 -24.38 -36.93 -17.86
C LEU A 305 -24.61 -38.30 -17.22
N TYR A 306 -24.86 -39.30 -18.07
CA TYR A 306 -25.10 -40.66 -17.61
C TYR A 306 -23.88 -41.21 -16.89
N ASP A 307 -24.04 -41.63 -15.63
CA ASP A 307 -22.92 -42.07 -14.76
C ASP A 307 -22.45 -43.51 -15.02
N GLY A 308 -23.06 -44.22 -15.98
CA GLY A 308 -22.72 -45.60 -16.31
C GLY A 308 -23.19 -46.64 -15.27
N ALA A 309 -23.87 -46.23 -14.21
CA ALA A 309 -24.20 -47.11 -13.09
C ALA A 309 -25.50 -47.90 -13.30
N THR A 310 -26.30 -47.58 -14.33
CA THR A 310 -27.57 -48.28 -14.62
C THR A 310 -27.32 -49.59 -15.37
N PRO A 311 -27.63 -50.78 -14.80
CA PRO A 311 -27.30 -52.06 -15.43
C PRO A 311 -27.97 -52.24 -16.81
N GLY A 312 -27.19 -52.68 -17.80
CA GLY A 312 -27.68 -52.97 -19.15
C GLY A 312 -27.87 -51.75 -20.05
N ARG A 313 -27.35 -50.58 -19.64
CA ARG A 313 -27.42 -49.34 -20.39
C ARG A 313 -26.01 -48.78 -20.63
N ASP A 314 -25.68 -48.54 -21.90
CA ASP A 314 -24.38 -48.01 -22.32
C ASP A 314 -24.38 -46.48 -22.53
N THR A 315 -25.56 -45.89 -22.73
CA THR A 315 -25.77 -44.44 -22.91
C THR A 315 -27.04 -43.97 -22.21
N GLY A 316 -27.10 -42.70 -21.82
CA GLY A 316 -28.30 -42.09 -21.23
C GLY A 316 -28.52 -40.67 -21.72
N GLN A 317 -29.78 -40.28 -21.76
CA GLN A 317 -30.23 -38.92 -22.11
C GLN A 317 -29.53 -37.88 -21.26
N LYS A 318 -28.95 -36.85 -21.87
CA LYS A 318 -28.34 -35.75 -21.13
C LYS A 318 -29.43 -34.86 -20.55
N LEU A 319 -29.28 -34.50 -19.28
CA LEU A 319 -30.25 -33.66 -18.57
C LEU A 319 -29.64 -32.30 -18.26
N ILE A 320 -30.49 -31.29 -18.13
CA ILE A 320 -30.09 -29.97 -17.68
C ILE A 320 -31.14 -29.38 -16.76
N LEU A 321 -30.70 -28.58 -15.80
CA LEU A 321 -31.58 -27.69 -15.05
C LEU A 321 -30.86 -26.39 -14.70
N ALA A 322 -31.62 -25.29 -14.70
CA ALA A 322 -31.18 -24.05 -14.09
C ALA A 322 -31.50 -24.09 -12.60
N ARG A 323 -30.47 -23.92 -11.77
CA ARG A 323 -30.62 -23.83 -10.31
C ARG A 323 -29.79 -22.68 -9.76
N GLU A 324 -30.24 -22.14 -8.64
CA GLU A 324 -29.40 -21.21 -7.89
C GLU A 324 -28.24 -21.97 -7.27
N SER A 325 -27.03 -21.46 -7.52
CA SER A 325 -25.77 -22.00 -7.04
C SER A 325 -25.00 -20.86 -6.40
N THR A 326 -24.31 -21.11 -5.29
CA THR A 326 -23.47 -20.10 -4.64
C THR A 326 -22.01 -20.38 -4.99
N LEU A 327 -21.41 -19.52 -5.80
CA LEU A 327 -19.98 -19.55 -6.08
C LEU A 327 -19.23 -18.80 -4.99
N GLU A 328 -18.09 -19.32 -4.57
CA GLU A 328 -17.32 -18.76 -3.46
C GLU A 328 -15.85 -18.57 -3.80
N ALA A 329 -15.27 -17.48 -3.31
CA ALA A 329 -13.84 -17.26 -3.26
C ALA A 329 -13.42 -16.93 -1.83
N VAL A 330 -12.26 -17.42 -1.43
CA VAL A 330 -11.67 -17.17 -0.13
C VAL A 330 -10.24 -16.67 -0.33
N ALA A 331 -9.93 -15.53 0.27
CA ALA A 331 -8.56 -15.05 0.40
C ALA A 331 -8.19 -14.99 1.88
N SER A 332 -6.97 -15.38 2.21
CA SER A 332 -6.51 -15.48 3.60
C SER A 332 -5.20 -14.76 3.77
N VAL A 333 -5.04 -14.11 4.93
CA VAL A 333 -3.78 -13.59 5.43
C VAL A 333 -3.34 -14.46 6.58
N ARG A 334 -2.09 -14.91 6.54
CA ARG A 334 -1.46 -15.63 7.65
C ARG A 334 -0.46 -14.72 8.34
N THR A 335 -0.63 -14.51 9.65
CA THR A 335 0.37 -13.81 10.43
C THR A 335 1.26 -14.81 11.15
N ASN A 336 2.55 -14.50 11.22
CA ASN A 336 3.51 -15.33 11.94
C ASN A 336 3.89 -14.62 13.25
N ARG A 337 3.31 -15.11 14.34
CA ARG A 337 3.50 -14.51 15.65
C ARG A 337 4.91 -14.81 16.17
N PHE A 338 5.66 -13.79 16.56
CA PHE A 338 6.97 -13.95 17.20
C PHE A 338 6.96 -13.42 18.64
N ALA A 339 7.77 -14.02 19.50
CA ALA A 339 7.99 -13.52 20.86
C ALA A 339 8.70 -12.16 20.78
N ALA A 340 8.12 -11.16 21.43
CA ALA A 340 8.53 -9.77 21.37
C ALA A 340 8.54 -9.13 22.75
N GLY A 341 9.39 -8.13 22.92
CA GLY A 341 9.50 -7.29 24.10
C GLY A 341 9.75 -5.84 23.71
N GLY A 342 10.30 -5.06 24.63
CA GLY A 342 10.62 -3.67 24.39
C GLY A 342 11.90 -3.22 25.08
N ILE A 343 12.28 -1.98 24.77
CA ILE A 343 13.36 -1.24 25.42
C ILE A 343 12.81 0.10 25.88
N GLU A 344 13.12 0.48 27.11
CA GLU A 344 12.78 1.78 27.68
C GLU A 344 14.08 2.55 27.90
N VAL A 345 14.26 3.64 27.15
CA VAL A 345 15.45 4.50 27.26
C VAL A 345 15.06 5.75 28.04
N THR A 346 15.76 6.01 29.14
CA THR A 346 15.59 7.21 29.95
C THR A 346 16.85 8.06 29.92
N LYS A 347 16.78 9.27 29.38
CA LYS A 347 17.84 10.27 29.40
C LYS A 347 17.63 11.26 30.55
N THR A 348 18.59 11.40 31.44
CA THR A 348 18.57 12.41 32.51
C THR A 348 19.55 13.52 32.20
N ILE A 349 19.07 14.77 32.22
CA ILE A 349 19.87 15.98 32.06
C ILE A 349 20.05 16.63 33.43
N SER A 350 21.28 17.02 33.76
CA SER A 350 21.63 17.66 35.03
C SER A 350 22.74 18.71 34.86
N GLY A 351 23.08 19.40 35.95
CA GLY A 351 24.12 20.43 35.98
C GLY A 351 23.59 21.86 35.80
N GLU A 352 24.43 22.86 36.06
CA GLU A 352 24.07 24.29 35.98
C GLU A 352 23.85 24.79 34.55
N GLY A 353 24.42 24.09 33.55
CA GLY A 353 24.21 24.36 32.14
C GLY A 353 22.97 23.68 31.54
N ALA A 354 22.23 22.89 32.32
CA ALA A 354 21.02 22.23 31.82
C ALA A 354 19.96 23.26 31.36
N GLY A 355 19.32 22.98 30.23
CA GLY A 355 18.41 23.92 29.55
C GLY A 355 19.10 24.84 28.56
N LEU A 356 20.43 24.76 28.40
CA LEU A 356 21.19 25.53 27.40
C LEU A 356 21.85 24.64 26.34
N GLN A 357 21.81 23.31 26.50
CA GLN A 357 22.38 22.37 25.53
C GLN A 357 21.60 22.36 24.21
N GLY A 358 22.28 22.00 23.13
CA GLY A 358 21.67 21.67 21.84
C GLY A 358 20.84 20.38 21.90
N ALA A 359 20.26 19.98 20.77
CA ALA A 359 19.52 18.73 20.69
C ALA A 359 20.43 17.52 20.98
N ILE A 360 19.89 16.53 21.71
CA ILE A 360 20.57 15.27 22.00
C ILE A 360 19.91 14.18 21.15
N GLU A 361 20.71 13.33 20.52
CA GLU A 361 20.23 12.19 19.74
C GLU A 361 20.76 10.88 20.31
N ILE A 362 19.85 9.96 20.64
CA ILE A 362 20.18 8.61 21.06
C ILE A 362 19.67 7.63 20.00
N THR A 363 20.59 6.89 19.40
CA THR A 363 20.31 5.84 18.41
C THR A 363 20.25 4.47 19.08
N ILE A 364 19.18 3.71 18.83
CA ILE A 364 18.98 2.35 19.29
C ILE A 364 18.98 1.42 18.08
N VAL A 365 19.95 0.51 18.01
CA VAL A 365 20.05 -0.50 16.95
C VAL A 365 19.84 -1.89 17.55
N CYS A 366 18.68 -2.47 17.29
CA CYS A 366 18.32 -3.83 17.72
C CYS A 366 18.57 -4.82 16.59
N THR A 367 19.46 -5.80 16.81
CA THR A 367 19.78 -6.84 15.83
C THR A 367 19.14 -8.16 16.28
N PRO A 368 18.07 -8.64 15.60
CA PRO A 368 17.50 -9.97 15.82
C PRO A 368 18.49 -11.08 15.45
N THR A 369 18.28 -12.30 15.95
CA THR A 369 19.09 -13.46 15.52
C THR A 369 18.86 -13.80 14.05
N ASP A 370 17.61 -13.69 13.60
CA ASP A 370 17.17 -13.90 12.24
C ASP A 370 16.37 -12.66 11.79
N GLY A 371 16.92 -11.87 10.87
CA GLY A 371 16.27 -10.66 10.34
C GLY A 371 17.22 -9.47 10.17
N ASP A 372 16.68 -8.37 9.65
CA ASP A 372 17.41 -7.13 9.47
C ASP A 372 17.48 -6.32 10.79
N PRO A 373 18.53 -5.51 11.01
CA PRO A 373 18.60 -4.59 12.13
C PRO A 373 17.42 -3.60 12.14
N ILE A 374 16.88 -3.35 13.32
CA ILE A 374 15.82 -2.38 13.57
C ILE A 374 16.45 -1.16 14.24
N GLU A 375 16.38 -0.01 13.57
CA GLU A 375 16.92 1.25 14.07
C GLU A 375 15.80 2.17 14.57
N ARG A 376 16.04 2.85 15.70
CA ARG A 376 15.18 3.87 16.29
C ARG A 376 16.02 5.03 16.79
N THR A 377 15.46 6.23 16.74
CA THR A 377 16.11 7.43 17.27
C THR A 377 15.21 8.07 18.31
N PHE A 378 15.79 8.34 19.48
CA PHE A 378 15.21 9.15 20.53
C PHE A 378 15.88 10.53 20.52
N THR A 379 15.14 11.54 20.08
CA THR A 379 15.61 12.92 20.06
C THR A 379 15.07 13.65 21.29
N ILE A 380 15.97 14.23 22.07
CA ILE A 380 15.65 15.18 23.12
C ILE A 380 15.85 16.58 22.52
N PRO A 381 14.82 17.44 22.52
CA PRO A 381 14.94 18.80 21.97
C PRO A 381 16.06 19.61 22.64
N GLU A 382 16.59 20.59 21.91
CA GLU A 382 17.46 21.62 22.48
C GLU A 382 16.75 22.37 23.62
N GLU A 383 17.54 22.97 24.52
CA GLU A 383 17.05 23.73 25.67
C GLU A 383 16.12 22.94 26.61
N THR A 384 16.19 21.60 26.58
CA THR A 384 15.43 20.76 27.51
C THR A 384 15.91 20.97 28.94
N GLU A 385 15.00 21.33 29.83
CA GLU A 385 15.24 21.53 31.26
C GLU A 385 15.82 20.28 31.95
N ALA A 386 16.49 20.50 33.09
CA ALA A 386 17.01 19.41 33.91
C ALA A 386 15.91 18.40 34.31
N GLY A 387 16.25 17.10 34.25
CA GLY A 387 15.36 16.01 34.63
C GLY A 387 15.36 14.84 33.64
N PRO A 388 14.54 13.81 33.90
CA PRO A 388 14.45 12.61 33.07
C PRO A 388 13.46 12.78 31.90
N GLN A 389 13.86 12.29 30.72
CA GLN A 389 13.05 12.13 29.52
C GLN A 389 13.07 10.65 29.12
N SER A 390 11.92 10.05 28.86
CA SER A 390 11.81 8.62 28.59
C SER A 390 11.05 8.31 27.31
N VAL A 391 11.51 7.31 26.58
CA VAL A 391 10.78 6.71 25.45
C VAL A 391 10.78 5.19 25.59
N THR A 392 9.71 4.56 25.13
CA THR A 392 9.61 3.10 25.06
C THR A 392 9.40 2.68 23.62
N TYR A 393 10.22 1.74 23.13
CA TYR A 393 10.01 1.06 21.86
C TYR A 393 9.65 -0.41 22.14
N THR A 394 8.48 -0.83 21.65
CA THR A 394 7.97 -2.20 21.81
C THR A 394 7.93 -2.92 20.45
N GLY A 395 7.49 -4.18 20.43
CA GLY A 395 7.40 -4.99 19.21
C GLY A 395 8.75 -5.48 18.70
N LEU A 396 9.79 -5.39 19.52
CA LEU A 396 11.15 -5.82 19.19
C LEU A 396 11.27 -7.34 19.41
N PRO A 397 11.89 -8.10 18.48
CA PRO A 397 12.04 -9.55 18.64
C PRO A 397 12.78 -9.91 19.94
N ALA A 398 12.21 -10.82 20.73
CA ALA A 398 12.87 -11.35 21.92
C ALA A 398 14.17 -12.06 21.54
N GLY A 399 15.22 -11.85 22.33
CA GLY A 399 16.58 -12.31 22.01
C GLY A 399 17.36 -11.39 21.09
N ALA A 400 16.73 -10.34 20.50
CA ALA A 400 17.47 -9.31 19.78
C ALA A 400 18.44 -8.59 20.73
N THR A 401 19.65 -8.32 20.25
CA THR A 401 20.63 -7.50 20.98
C THR A 401 20.53 -6.07 20.51
N CYS A 402 20.13 -5.18 21.39
CA CYS A 402 20.06 -3.74 21.14
C CYS A 402 21.31 -3.06 21.65
N THR A 403 21.95 -2.27 20.80
CA THR A 403 23.03 -1.34 21.17
C THR A 403 22.43 0.06 21.20
N VAL A 404 22.62 0.75 22.31
CA VAL A 404 22.23 2.15 22.48
C VAL A 404 23.48 2.99 22.37
N THR A 405 23.40 4.07 21.61
CA THR A 405 24.50 5.01 21.40
C THR A 405 23.96 6.42 21.45
N GLU A 406 24.55 7.29 22.27
CA GLU A 406 24.34 8.72 22.13
C GLU A 406 25.18 9.24 20.97
N THR A 407 24.52 9.68 19.90
CA THR A 407 25.16 10.12 18.66
C THR A 407 25.38 11.62 18.62
N GLU A 408 24.54 12.38 19.31
CA GLU A 408 24.71 13.82 19.53
C GLU A 408 24.51 14.10 21.01
N ASP A 409 25.47 14.78 21.64
CA ASP A 409 25.53 15.01 23.08
C ASP A 409 25.07 16.42 23.49
N GLY A 410 24.53 17.20 22.57
CA GLY A 410 24.02 18.54 22.83
C GLY A 410 25.10 19.62 22.99
N ASP A 411 26.37 19.37 22.65
CA ASP A 411 27.37 20.43 22.55
C ASP A 411 26.96 21.49 21.50
N ASN A 412 26.99 22.75 21.91
CA ASN A 412 26.68 23.91 21.09
C ASN A 412 27.60 25.11 21.40
N GLY A 413 28.69 24.90 22.15
CA GLY A 413 29.61 25.95 22.60
C GLY A 413 29.09 26.87 23.70
N GLN A 414 27.84 26.71 24.19
CA GLN A 414 27.30 27.44 25.35
C GLN A 414 27.37 26.63 26.64
N VAL A 415 27.53 25.32 26.53
CA VAL A 415 27.66 24.38 27.64
C VAL A 415 28.81 23.43 27.39
N ASN A 416 29.40 22.95 28.48
CA ASN A 416 30.40 21.89 28.47
C ASN A 416 29.82 20.64 29.12
N LEU A 417 29.93 19.50 28.42
CA LEU A 417 29.56 18.20 28.96
C LEU A 417 30.63 17.74 29.97
N THR A 418 30.30 17.73 31.25
CA THR A 418 31.25 17.40 32.33
C THR A 418 31.18 15.95 32.78
N ALA A 419 30.01 15.32 32.63
CA ALA A 419 29.85 13.89 32.83
C ALA A 419 28.79 13.33 31.89
N SER A 420 29.04 12.15 31.35
CA SER A 420 28.05 11.36 30.64
C SER A 420 28.15 9.89 31.02
N SER A 421 27.01 9.19 30.98
CA SER A 421 26.97 7.75 31.21
C SER A 421 25.84 7.10 30.42
N LEU A 422 26.04 5.83 30.07
CA LEU A 422 25.05 4.99 29.41
C LEU A 422 25.12 3.59 30.02
N ASP A 423 24.07 3.15 30.71
CA ASP A 423 24.03 1.88 31.43
C ASP A 423 22.67 1.16 31.30
N PRO A 424 22.64 -0.06 30.74
CA PRO A 424 23.70 -0.69 29.95
C PRO A 424 23.75 -0.14 28.51
N GLU A 425 24.93 -0.10 27.90
CA GLU A 425 25.09 0.24 26.46
C GLU A 425 24.49 -0.82 25.53
N THR A 426 24.44 -2.08 25.98
CA THR A 426 23.86 -3.19 25.24
C THR A 426 22.86 -3.97 26.09
N VAL A 427 21.71 -4.29 25.49
CA VAL A 427 20.64 -5.00 26.18
C VAL A 427 20.03 -6.06 25.29
N THR A 428 19.73 -7.22 25.86
CA THR A 428 18.98 -8.28 25.16
C THR A 428 17.50 -8.13 25.46
N ILE A 429 16.68 -8.07 24.40
CA ILE A 429 15.23 -7.95 24.54
C ILE A 429 14.65 -9.23 25.14
N VAL A 430 13.83 -9.06 26.18
CA VAL A 430 13.13 -10.15 26.87
C VAL A 430 11.66 -10.10 26.50
N GLU A 431 11.06 -11.26 26.20
CA GLU A 431 9.65 -11.36 25.85
C GLU A 431 8.74 -10.71 26.92
N GLY A 432 7.80 -9.88 26.48
CA GLY A 432 6.78 -9.24 27.31
C GLY A 432 7.31 -8.22 28.33
N THR A 433 8.58 -7.83 28.25
CA THR A 433 9.21 -6.90 29.20
C THR A 433 9.86 -5.73 28.47
N ASN A 434 9.84 -4.55 29.09
CA ASN A 434 10.63 -3.40 28.64
C ASN A 434 11.97 -3.41 29.38
N SER A 435 13.05 -3.64 28.65
CA SER A 435 14.39 -3.61 29.23
C SER A 435 14.85 -2.16 29.43
N PRO A 436 15.18 -1.74 30.65
CA PRO A 436 15.55 -0.35 30.92
C PRO A 436 16.99 -0.06 30.50
N VAL A 437 17.21 1.14 29.93
CA VAL A 437 18.51 1.75 29.67
C VAL A 437 18.49 3.17 30.21
N ALA A 438 19.49 3.52 31.02
CA ALA A 438 19.66 4.86 31.57
C ALA A 438 20.81 5.56 30.86
N ALA A 439 20.57 6.77 30.37
CA ALA A 439 21.58 7.69 29.86
C ALA A 439 21.59 8.94 30.73
N THR A 440 22.76 9.52 31.02
CA THR A 440 22.87 10.77 31.78
C THR A 440 23.80 11.73 31.08
N ASN A 441 23.48 13.02 31.05
CA ASN A 441 24.43 14.10 30.76
C ASN A 441 24.37 15.15 31.86
N GLU A 442 25.55 15.58 32.30
CA GLU A 442 25.75 16.70 33.21
C GLU A 442 26.45 17.82 32.45
N TYR A 443 25.84 19.01 32.45
CA TYR A 443 26.35 20.19 31.75
C TYR A 443 26.73 21.27 32.74
N GLU A 444 27.89 21.89 32.52
CA GLU A 444 28.24 23.18 33.11
C GLU A 444 28.13 24.27 32.05
N ARG A 445 27.88 25.51 32.47
CA ARG A 445 27.88 26.65 31.54
C ARG A 445 29.29 26.87 31.00
N ALA A 446 29.44 26.97 29.69
CA ALA A 446 30.70 27.31 29.07
C ALA A 446 31.06 28.77 29.41
N VAL A 447 32.33 29.03 29.69
CA VAL A 447 32.83 30.36 30.08
C VAL A 447 34.15 30.67 29.40
N GLY A 448 34.38 31.94 29.11
CA GLY A 448 35.63 32.46 28.55
C GLY A 448 36.16 33.67 29.33
N GLU A 449 37.05 34.40 28.68
CA GLU A 449 37.72 35.57 29.25
C GLU A 449 37.76 36.75 28.26
N LEU A 450 37.56 37.97 28.77
CA LEU A 450 37.84 39.21 28.05
C LEU A 450 39.16 39.83 28.54
N GLN A 451 40.05 40.14 27.59
CA GLN A 451 41.32 40.80 27.80
C GLN A 451 41.30 42.21 27.22
N VAL A 452 41.36 43.22 28.09
CA VAL A 452 41.38 44.64 27.67
C VAL A 452 42.79 45.20 27.75
N THR A 453 43.28 45.75 26.64
CA THR A 453 44.62 46.35 26.53
C THR A 453 44.51 47.83 26.17
N LYS A 454 45.18 48.70 26.92
CA LYS A 454 45.28 50.14 26.61
C LYS A 454 46.67 50.50 26.08
N VAL A 455 46.72 51.25 25.00
CA VAL A 455 47.93 51.83 24.40
C VAL A 455 47.81 53.35 24.43
N ILE A 456 48.85 54.01 24.90
CA ILE A 456 48.99 55.47 24.89
C ILE A 456 50.19 55.83 24.02
N GLU A 457 49.96 56.69 23.03
CA GLU A 457 50.98 57.14 22.09
C GLU A 457 50.80 58.62 21.72
N GLY A 458 51.66 59.11 20.81
CA GLY A 458 51.70 60.51 20.42
C GLY A 458 52.74 61.35 21.19
N PRO A 459 53.12 62.52 20.66
CA PRO A 459 54.16 63.38 21.23
C PRO A 459 53.83 63.94 22.63
N ALA A 460 52.55 64.04 22.98
CA ALA A 460 52.09 64.53 24.29
C ALA A 460 51.68 63.40 25.26
N ALA A 461 51.97 62.14 24.92
CA ALA A 461 51.76 61.00 25.82
C ALA A 461 52.53 61.18 27.13
N GLY A 462 51.87 60.96 28.26
CA GLY A 462 52.39 61.23 29.61
C GLY A 462 51.98 62.59 30.18
N ALA A 463 51.16 63.37 29.47
CA ALA A 463 50.62 64.63 29.94
C ALA A 463 49.07 64.67 30.00
N GLN A 464 48.40 63.63 29.52
CA GLN A 464 46.94 63.51 29.60
C GLN A 464 46.45 63.34 31.05
N ASP A 465 45.23 63.79 31.30
CA ASP A 465 44.48 63.51 32.52
C ASP A 465 44.11 62.02 32.62
N GLU A 466 43.39 61.66 33.67
CA GLU A 466 42.90 60.29 33.89
C GLU A 466 42.07 59.79 32.71
N ILE A 467 42.36 58.55 32.30
CA ILE A 467 41.58 57.82 31.29
C ILE A 467 40.69 56.81 32.01
N VAL A 468 39.42 56.74 31.60
CA VAL A 468 38.45 55.78 32.13
C VAL A 468 37.87 54.96 30.99
N LEU A 469 37.93 53.63 31.12
CA LEU A 469 37.33 52.67 30.22
C LEU A 469 36.20 51.94 30.97
N ALA A 470 35.07 51.72 30.30
CA ALA A 470 33.97 50.89 30.79
C ALA A 470 33.91 49.62 29.94
N VAL A 471 33.94 48.47 30.62
CA VAL A 471 33.57 47.17 30.07
C VAL A 471 32.10 46.93 30.42
N ASP A 472 31.30 46.70 29.39
CA ASP A 472 29.86 46.45 29.46
C ASP A 472 29.60 45.10 28.77
N CYS A 473 29.18 44.10 29.52
CA CYS A 473 28.85 42.77 29.01
C CYS A 473 27.33 42.56 29.07
N ASP A 474 26.75 42.06 27.98
CA ASP A 474 25.30 41.78 27.89
C ASP A 474 24.97 40.50 28.69
N ASP A 475 24.97 40.65 30.01
CA ASP A 475 24.68 39.60 30.98
C ASP A 475 23.61 40.05 32.01
N ASP A 476 22.92 39.07 32.60
CA ASP A 476 21.86 39.35 33.56
C ASP A 476 22.42 39.97 34.85
N GLY A 477 22.17 41.27 35.01
CA GLY A 477 22.49 42.00 36.24
C GLY A 477 23.89 42.62 36.26
N ASP A 478 24.50 42.82 35.10
CA ASP A 478 25.75 43.56 34.89
C ASP A 478 26.90 42.96 35.74
N ALA A 479 26.90 41.63 35.89
CA ALA A 479 27.78 40.94 36.83
C ALA A 479 29.26 41.00 36.40
N PHE A 480 29.52 41.21 35.10
CA PHE A 480 30.86 41.28 34.53
C PHE A 480 31.29 42.70 34.14
N ASP A 481 30.44 43.70 34.35
CA ASP A 481 30.74 45.10 34.09
C ASP A 481 31.86 45.64 34.99
N GLN A 482 32.80 46.37 34.39
CA GLN A 482 33.96 46.92 35.09
C GLN A 482 34.34 48.32 34.60
N GLU A 483 34.69 49.20 35.53
CA GLU A 483 35.37 50.46 35.24
C GLU A 483 36.88 50.30 35.43
N LEU A 484 37.65 50.65 34.41
CA LEU A 484 39.11 50.55 34.38
C LEU A 484 39.70 51.95 34.27
N THR A 485 40.53 52.32 35.23
CA THR A 485 41.15 53.63 35.28
C THR A 485 42.64 53.54 34.96
N VAL A 486 43.11 54.32 33.99
CA VAL A 486 44.54 54.55 33.76
C VAL A 486 44.92 55.91 34.36
N PRO A 487 45.87 55.97 35.31
CA PRO A 487 46.22 57.20 36.00
C PRO A 487 46.64 58.31 35.04
N ALA A 488 46.37 59.56 35.43
CA ALA A 488 46.90 60.74 34.74
C ALA A 488 48.43 60.68 34.61
N GLU A 489 48.97 61.38 33.61
CA GLU A 489 50.41 61.48 33.31
C GLU A 489 51.10 60.14 33.01
N SER A 490 50.30 59.12 32.63
CA SER A 490 50.78 57.81 32.22
C SER A 490 51.64 57.90 30.93
N PRO A 491 52.95 57.56 30.93
CA PRO A 491 53.84 57.65 29.76
C PRO A 491 53.36 56.95 28.49
N ALA A 492 53.99 57.21 27.34
CA ALA A 492 53.75 56.41 26.14
C ALA A 492 54.06 54.91 26.41
N GLY A 493 53.16 54.02 25.99
CA GLY A 493 53.34 52.57 26.13
C GLY A 493 52.05 51.79 26.25
N THR A 494 52.21 50.50 26.53
CA THR A 494 51.11 49.55 26.76
C THR A 494 50.87 49.41 28.27
N TYR A 495 49.62 49.61 28.67
CA TYR A 495 49.15 49.59 30.05
C TYR A 495 48.56 48.23 30.41
N PRO A 496 48.53 47.87 31.71
CA PRO A 496 48.27 46.50 32.12
C PRO A 496 46.95 45.98 31.58
N VAL A 497 47.05 44.74 31.13
CA VAL A 497 45.98 43.89 30.66
C VAL A 497 45.01 43.61 31.80
N VAL A 498 43.75 44.05 31.67
CA VAL A 498 42.67 43.61 32.57
C VAL A 498 42.02 42.37 31.99
N ARG A 499 41.86 41.35 32.83
CA ARG A 499 41.24 40.08 32.49
C ARG A 499 39.92 39.95 33.24
N VAL A 500 38.82 39.89 32.51
CA VAL A 500 37.50 39.58 33.05
C VAL A 500 37.21 38.11 32.75
N THR A 501 37.30 37.26 33.77
CA THR A 501 37.21 35.80 33.65
C THR A 501 35.84 35.27 34.03
N GLY A 502 35.46 34.11 33.50
CA GLY A 502 34.22 33.43 33.88
C GLY A 502 32.98 34.02 33.24
N ILE A 503 33.16 34.83 32.18
CA ILE A 503 32.07 35.39 31.40
C ILE A 503 31.44 34.23 30.62
N PRO A 504 30.11 34.02 30.67
CA PRO A 504 29.47 32.99 29.89
C PRO A 504 29.76 33.08 28.38
N ALA A 505 29.98 31.93 27.76
CA ALA A 505 30.13 31.86 26.32
C ALA A 505 28.84 32.33 25.63
N GLY A 506 29.00 33.08 24.54
CA GLY A 506 27.91 33.75 23.83
C GLY A 506 27.56 35.15 24.34
N THR A 507 28.06 35.58 25.51
CA THR A 507 27.89 36.96 25.98
C THR A 507 28.65 37.92 25.07
N GLU A 508 27.97 38.99 24.61
CA GLU A 508 28.62 40.08 23.89
C GLU A 508 29.13 41.12 24.89
N CYS A 509 30.42 41.45 24.81
CA CYS A 509 31.03 42.50 25.62
C CYS A 509 31.53 43.64 24.74
N ARG A 510 31.32 44.86 25.21
CA ARG A 510 31.73 46.11 24.59
C ARG A 510 32.64 46.89 25.53
N VAL A 511 33.72 47.43 24.98
CA VAL A 511 34.62 48.32 25.73
C VAL A 511 34.47 49.75 25.20
N THR A 512 34.17 50.69 26.09
CA THR A 512 34.00 52.11 25.75
C THR A 512 34.99 52.93 26.55
N GLU A 513 35.65 53.90 25.91
CA GLU A 513 36.39 54.93 26.63
C GLU A 513 35.44 56.06 27.05
N THR A 514 35.19 56.19 28.35
CA THR A 514 34.25 57.16 28.92
C THR A 514 34.93 58.46 29.33
N ALA A 515 36.24 58.43 29.60
CA ALA A 515 37.08 59.62 29.74
C ALA A 515 38.40 59.40 29.01
N SER A 516 38.77 60.31 28.11
CA SER A 516 39.98 60.18 27.31
C SER A 516 41.19 60.91 27.89
N GLY A 517 41.07 61.60 29.03
CA GLY A 517 42.18 62.39 29.60
C GLY A 517 42.60 63.61 28.78
N ALA A 518 41.88 64.00 27.72
CA ALA A 518 42.19 65.22 26.97
C ALA A 518 41.90 66.49 27.79
N THR A 519 42.75 67.50 27.66
CA THR A 519 42.64 68.81 28.33
C THR A 519 42.73 69.96 27.31
N ASP A 520 42.58 71.22 27.76
CA ASP A 520 42.72 72.38 26.86
C ASP A 520 44.13 72.50 26.24
N THR A 521 45.14 71.88 26.86
CA THR A 521 46.53 71.90 26.39
C THR A 521 46.99 70.57 25.79
N ILE A 522 46.29 69.46 26.09
CA ILE A 522 46.61 68.11 25.61
C ILE A 522 45.42 67.59 24.81
N LEU A 523 45.56 67.60 23.49
CA LEU A 523 44.51 67.21 22.57
C LEU A 523 44.60 65.70 22.29
N LEU A 524 43.44 65.05 22.21
CA LEU A 524 43.32 63.69 21.69
C LEU A 524 43.18 63.77 20.17
N ASP A 525 44.19 63.27 19.46
CA ASP A 525 44.20 63.23 18.00
C ASP A 525 43.27 62.13 17.47
N GLU A 526 43.36 60.95 18.08
CA GLU A 526 42.66 59.74 17.64
C GLU A 526 42.47 58.77 18.81
N THR A 527 41.28 58.15 18.86
CA THR A 527 41.02 56.93 19.64
C THR A 527 40.64 55.82 18.67
N THR A 528 41.33 54.68 18.74
CA THR A 528 40.93 53.46 18.04
C THR A 528 40.61 52.36 19.04
N ILE A 529 39.47 51.70 18.86
CA ILE A 529 39.05 50.53 19.64
C ILE A 529 38.92 49.38 18.65
N SER A 530 39.67 48.30 18.85
CA SER A 530 39.66 47.17 17.92
C SER A 530 39.73 45.82 18.67
N PRO A 531 38.75 44.93 18.44
CA PRO A 531 37.42 45.18 17.84
C PRO A 531 36.52 46.03 18.76
N GLU A 532 35.43 46.60 18.22
CA GLU A 532 34.49 47.44 18.99
C GLU A 532 33.59 46.66 19.95
N SER A 533 33.25 45.42 19.61
CA SER A 533 32.61 44.43 20.48
C SER A 533 33.19 43.04 20.23
N VAL A 534 33.09 42.16 21.22
CA VAL A 534 33.48 40.75 21.12
C VAL A 534 32.42 39.86 21.73
N THR A 535 32.13 38.73 21.08
CA THR A 535 31.39 37.64 21.71
C THR A 535 32.38 36.72 22.41
N ILE A 536 32.15 36.41 23.69
CA ILE A 536 33.00 35.51 24.45
C ILE A 536 32.81 34.07 23.94
N ALA A 537 33.90 33.40 23.61
CA ALA A 537 33.91 32.00 23.21
C ALA A 537 34.32 31.11 24.40
N ASP A 538 33.91 29.84 24.38
CA ASP A 538 34.25 28.87 25.42
C ASP A 538 35.76 28.69 25.56
N SER A 539 36.26 28.78 26.80
CA SER A 539 37.65 28.53 27.17
C SER A 539 38.70 29.35 26.39
N GLU A 540 38.27 30.43 25.74
CA GLU A 540 39.11 31.34 24.96
C GLU A 540 39.24 32.71 25.62
N THR A 541 40.29 33.44 25.23
CA THR A 541 40.50 34.84 25.62
C THR A 541 40.22 35.74 24.43
N SER A 542 39.13 36.50 24.51
CA SER A 542 38.80 37.56 23.54
C SER A 542 39.62 38.82 23.88
N GLU A 543 40.31 39.41 22.90
CA GLU A 543 41.16 40.58 23.13
C GLU A 543 40.54 41.85 22.53
N VAL A 544 40.54 42.94 23.31
CA VAL A 544 40.17 44.29 22.84
C VAL A 544 41.33 45.23 23.14
N THR A 545 41.79 45.96 22.11
CA THR A 545 42.84 46.97 22.24
C THR A 545 42.28 48.37 21.99
N ILE A 546 42.55 49.28 22.91
CA ILE A 546 42.20 50.70 22.83
C ILE A 546 43.50 51.50 22.69
N THR A 547 43.63 52.31 21.65
CA THR A 547 44.82 53.15 21.41
C THR A 547 44.42 54.61 21.34
N ASN A 548 45.07 55.46 22.14
CA ASN A 548 44.93 56.91 22.06
C ASN A 548 46.24 57.57 21.64
N SER A 549 46.15 58.52 20.70
CA SER A 549 47.24 59.42 20.31
C SER A 549 46.99 60.83 20.83
N TYR A 550 47.99 61.44 21.47
CA TYR A 550 47.90 62.80 22.01
C TYR A 550 48.93 63.78 21.44
N SER A 551 48.51 65.03 21.23
CA SER A 551 49.36 66.18 20.88
C SER A 551 49.19 67.34 21.86
N GLU A 552 50.13 68.28 21.88
CA GLU A 552 49.95 69.56 22.58
C GLU A 552 49.11 70.51 21.71
N SER A 553 48.34 71.41 22.33
CA SER A 553 47.64 72.46 21.60
C SER A 553 48.64 73.50 21.08
N GLU A 554 48.52 73.87 19.80
CA GLU A 554 49.33 74.94 19.24
C GLU A 554 48.84 76.27 19.85
N GLU A 555 49.61 76.85 20.79
CA GLU A 555 49.39 78.24 21.19
C GLU A 555 49.59 79.12 19.95
N ASP A 556 48.52 79.79 19.49
CA ASP A 556 48.59 80.86 18.50
C ASP A 556 49.50 81.97 19.06
N GLY A 557 50.79 81.86 18.77
CA GLY A 557 51.81 82.83 19.14
C GLY A 557 51.62 84.12 18.36
N ASP A 558 50.91 85.07 18.97
CA ASP A 558 50.91 86.49 18.61
C ASP A 558 52.37 87.01 18.59
N GLY A 559 52.91 87.18 17.38
CA GLY A 559 54.27 87.65 17.12
C GLY A 559 54.31 88.81 16.13
N ASP A 560 54.06 90.02 16.64
CA ASP A 560 54.27 91.31 15.97
C ASP A 560 55.77 91.61 15.74
N GLY A 561 56.12 92.20 14.58
CA GLY A 561 57.35 93.02 14.46
C GLY A 561 58.30 92.87 13.25
N GLY A 562 57.85 93.22 12.04
CA GLY A 562 58.52 94.18 11.13
C GLY A 562 59.83 93.86 10.36
N GLY A 563 59.82 94.09 9.02
CA GLY A 563 61.04 94.33 8.23
C GLY A 563 60.89 94.17 6.71
N GLY A 564 60.63 95.26 5.98
CA GLY A 564 60.23 95.26 4.56
C GLY A 564 61.26 94.84 3.50
N GLY A 565 60.73 94.54 2.31
CA GLY A 565 61.47 94.31 1.06
C GLY A 565 60.52 94.11 -0.12
N ASP A 566 60.35 95.16 -0.92
CA ASP A 566 59.40 95.35 -2.03
C ASP A 566 59.81 94.61 -3.33
N GLN A 567 58.87 94.01 -4.07
CA GLN A 567 58.69 94.15 -5.54
C GLN A 567 57.57 93.28 -6.15
N SER A 568 56.51 93.98 -6.60
CA SER A 568 55.87 93.93 -7.93
C SER A 568 55.16 92.66 -8.49
N GLY A 569 53.81 92.75 -8.52
CA GLY A 569 52.94 92.48 -9.69
C GLY A 569 52.21 91.12 -9.71
N GLY A 570 50.90 90.99 -9.95
CA GLY A 570 49.81 91.92 -10.25
C GLY A 570 48.53 91.12 -10.62
N GLY A 571 47.35 91.75 -10.50
CA GLY A 571 46.07 91.32 -11.12
C GLY A 571 45.09 90.59 -10.18
N SER A 572 44.16 91.30 -9.53
CA SER A 572 42.76 91.56 -9.96
C SER A 572 41.90 90.28 -9.90
N GLY A 573 40.92 90.10 -9.01
CA GLY A 573 39.81 90.92 -8.49
C GLY A 573 38.61 89.94 -8.40
N GLY A 574 37.55 90.04 -7.59
CA GLY A 574 37.06 90.94 -6.57
C GLY A 574 35.64 90.46 -6.21
N GLY A 575 35.17 90.74 -4.99
CA GLY A 575 33.75 90.85 -4.65
C GLY A 575 33.02 89.60 -4.12
N GLY A 576 32.78 89.57 -2.80
CA GLY A 576 31.62 88.87 -2.22
C GLY A 576 30.34 89.71 -2.34
N PRO A 577 29.30 89.54 -1.51
CA PRO A 577 28.97 88.45 -0.58
C PRO A 577 27.48 87.99 -0.71
N ILE A 578 26.95 87.37 0.35
CA ILE A 578 25.54 87.19 0.79
C ILE A 578 24.72 85.92 0.42
N SER A 579 24.51 85.12 1.49
CA SER A 579 23.21 84.71 2.07
C SER A 579 22.27 83.70 1.39
N SER A 580 21.89 82.73 2.24
CA SER A 580 20.56 82.10 2.41
C SER A 580 20.03 81.11 1.36
N GLY A 581 19.89 79.86 1.81
CA GLY A 581 18.56 79.24 1.97
C GLY A 581 18.00 78.42 0.80
N PHE A 582 17.55 77.21 1.17
CA PHE A 582 16.52 76.38 0.53
C PHE A 582 16.88 75.48 -0.68
N LEU A 583 16.70 74.18 -0.45
CA LEU A 583 16.30 73.11 -1.40
C LEU A 583 15.03 73.51 -2.19
N PRO A 584 14.64 72.88 -3.34
CA PRO A 584 14.93 71.50 -3.78
C PRO A 584 15.18 71.29 -5.31
N GLY A 585 15.46 70.04 -5.72
CA GLY A 585 14.97 69.50 -7.01
C GLY A 585 15.98 68.94 -8.04
N ALA A 586 16.14 67.62 -8.01
CA ALA A 586 16.29 66.64 -9.11
C ALA A 586 17.29 66.87 -10.28
N GLY A 587 18.19 65.88 -10.45
CA GLY A 587 18.98 65.68 -11.66
C GLY A 587 19.71 64.33 -11.73
N ALA A 588 18.98 63.29 -12.15
CA ALA A 588 19.38 62.24 -13.12
C ALA A 588 20.62 61.30 -12.88
N PRO A 589 20.62 60.10 -13.50
CA PRO A 589 21.22 58.88 -12.95
C PRO A 589 22.51 58.42 -13.66
N GLY A 590 23.28 57.54 -13.01
CA GLY A 590 24.42 56.88 -13.66
C GLY A 590 24.88 55.61 -12.95
N GLY A 591 24.55 54.45 -13.53
CA GLY A 591 25.40 53.26 -13.51
C GLY A 591 24.93 52.05 -12.70
N PRO A 592 24.38 51.01 -13.35
CA PRO A 592 24.39 49.63 -12.87
C PRO A 592 25.36 48.75 -13.68
N LEU A 593 25.77 47.63 -13.09
CA LEU A 593 25.81 46.27 -13.68
C LEU A 593 27.01 45.41 -13.23
N THR A 594 26.60 44.35 -12.55
CA THR A 594 27.14 42.99 -12.54
C THR A 594 27.77 42.49 -13.84
N LEU A 595 28.79 41.63 -13.71
CA LEU A 595 29.13 40.43 -14.52
C LEU A 595 30.50 39.91 -14.00
N GLY A 596 30.88 38.64 -14.03
CA GLY A 596 30.32 37.48 -14.71
C GLY A 596 31.34 36.33 -14.65
N ILE A 597 30.78 35.12 -14.72
CA ILE A 597 31.45 33.83 -14.91
C ILE A 597 32.20 33.79 -16.25
N ALA A 598 33.35 33.10 -16.30
CA ALA A 598 34.03 32.72 -17.54
C ALA A 598 34.24 31.20 -17.62
N LEU A 599 33.67 30.62 -18.68
CA LEU A 599 33.81 29.24 -19.17
C LEU A 599 35.11 29.07 -19.99
N LEU A 600 35.72 27.89 -19.92
CA LEU A 600 36.59 27.34 -20.97
C LEU A 600 36.03 26.00 -21.46
N VAL A 601 35.90 25.88 -22.78
CA VAL A 601 35.39 24.72 -23.54
C VAL A 601 36.48 24.22 -24.49
N ALA A 602 36.68 22.89 -24.54
CA ALA A 602 37.01 22.09 -25.74
C ALA A 602 36.99 20.60 -25.31
N GLY A 603 36.02 19.75 -25.70
CA GLY A 603 35.91 19.05 -27.00
C GLY A 603 36.24 17.55 -26.77
N ALA A 604 35.62 16.52 -27.32
CA ALA A 604 34.62 16.35 -28.37
C ALA A 604 33.93 14.98 -28.20
N ALA A 605 32.90 14.73 -29.01
CA ALA A 605 31.87 13.72 -28.81
C ALA A 605 32.04 12.41 -29.64
N VAL A 606 31.33 11.37 -29.15
CA VAL A 606 30.62 10.27 -29.86
C VAL A 606 31.42 9.13 -30.53
N LEU A 607 31.19 7.90 -30.02
CA LEU A 607 30.79 6.76 -30.88
C LEU A 607 30.07 5.63 -30.11
N VAL A 608 28.98 5.19 -30.73
CA VAL A 608 27.99 4.16 -30.36
C VAL A 608 28.56 2.74 -30.48
N VAL A 609 28.25 1.83 -29.54
CA VAL A 609 27.91 0.42 -29.85
C VAL A 609 26.89 -0.14 -28.85
N ARG A 610 25.70 -0.48 -29.35
CA ARG A 610 24.76 -1.47 -28.77
C ARG A 610 25.09 -2.85 -29.37
N ARG A 611 25.10 -3.93 -28.56
CA ARG A 611 24.40 -5.19 -28.93
C ARG A 611 24.29 -6.22 -27.77
N ARG A 612 23.02 -6.55 -27.51
CA ARG A 612 22.37 -7.76 -26.95
C ARG A 612 23.24 -9.03 -26.78
N MET A 613 22.92 -9.81 -25.74
CA MET A 613 22.46 -11.20 -25.90
C MET A 613 21.49 -11.61 -24.77
N ALA A 614 20.33 -12.11 -25.20
CA ALA A 614 19.53 -13.10 -24.48
C ALA A 614 19.74 -14.44 -25.21
N GLY A 615 19.83 -15.55 -24.46
CA GLY A 615 19.90 -16.90 -25.04
C GLY A 615 20.14 -18.01 -24.01
N ARG A 616 19.04 -18.65 -23.62
CA ARG A 616 18.84 -20.00 -23.04
C ARG A 616 20.07 -20.91 -22.81
N ALA A 617 20.09 -21.50 -21.61
CA ALA A 617 20.19 -22.94 -21.41
C ALA A 617 19.04 -23.36 -20.47
#